data_AF-A0A949CJ20-F1
#
_entry.id   AF-A0A949CJ20-F1
#
_cell.length_a   1.000
_cell.length_b   1.000
_cell.length_c   1.000
_cell.angle_alpha   90.00
_cell.angle_beta   90.00
_cell.angle_gamma   90.00
#
_symmetry.space_group_name_H-M   'P 1'
#
loop_
_entity.id
_entity.type
_entity.pdbx_description
1 polymer ?
#
loop_
_entity_poly.entity_id
_entity_poly.type
_entity_poly.pdbx_seq_one_letter_code
_entity_poly.pdbx_strand_id
1 'polypeptide(L)' 'MSKGKVLIIVGDATETVDTLYPYYRLIEGGYEPVVAAPEKRLYQMVLHEVKPGWTITK' A
#
# COMPACT_ATOMS: atom_id res chain seq x y z
N MET A 1 -5.98 -5.88 -22.11
CA MET A 1 -6.90 -6.49 -21.12
C MET A 1 -6.10 -6.85 -19.88
N SER A 2 -6.69 -6.75 -18.68
CA SER A 2 -6.03 -7.17 -17.44
C SER A 2 -5.76 -8.68 -17.46
N LYS A 3 -4.61 -9.10 -16.92
CA LYS A 3 -4.23 -10.52 -16.72
C LYS A 3 -5.02 -11.19 -15.59
N GLY A 4 -5.76 -10.43 -14.79
CA GLY A 4 -6.57 -10.93 -13.68
C GLY A 4 -6.69 -9.90 -12.56
N LYS A 5 -7.63 -10.17 -11.65
CA LYS A 5 -7.82 -9.37 -10.43
C LYS A 5 -7.00 -9.95 -9.29
N VAL A 6 -6.37 -9.09 -8.51
CA VAL A 6 -5.60 -9.49 -7.32
C VAL A 6 -6.10 -8.71 -6.12
N LEU A 7 -6.59 -9.44 -5.10
CA LEU A 7 -7.10 -8.85 -3.87
C LEU A 7 -5.94 -8.42 -2.96
N ILE A 8 -5.93 -7.15 -2.57
CA ILE A 8 -5.02 -6.58 -1.57
C ILE A 8 -5.86 -6.21 -0.35
N ILE A 9 -5.56 -6.82 0.79
CA ILE A 9 -6.23 -6.52 2.05
C ILE A 9 -5.43 -5.46 2.79
N VAL A 10 -6.10 -4.38 3.20
CA VAL A 10 -5.52 -3.33 4.05
C VAL A 10 -6.35 -3.16 5.31
N GLY A 11 -5.76 -2.54 6.32
CA GLY A 11 -6.39 -2.22 7.59
C GLY A 11 -5.72 -1.04 8.27
N ASP A 12 -6.08 -0.79 9.52
CA ASP A 12 -5.41 0.24 10.31
C ASP A 12 -3.93 -0.08 10.49
N ALA A 13 -3.10 0.96 10.42
CA ALA A 13 -1.65 0.88 10.55
C ALA A 13 -0.94 -0.03 9.52
N THR A 14 -1.51 -0.19 8.32
CA THR A 14 -0.83 -0.90 7.22
C THR A 14 0.51 -0.22 6.89
N GLU A 15 1.54 -1.00 6.65
CA GLU A 15 2.88 -0.48 6.33
C GLU A 15 2.88 0.09 4.90
N THR A 16 3.48 1.26 4.72
CA THR A 16 3.38 2.06 3.49
C THR A 16 4.02 1.37 2.29
N VAL A 17 5.25 0.90 2.44
CA VAL A 17 6.03 0.26 1.38
C VAL A 17 5.48 -1.13 1.07
N ASP A 18 5.16 -1.93 2.09
CA ASP A 18 4.61 -3.28 1.93
C ASP A 18 3.24 -3.28 1.24
N THR A 19 2.50 -2.17 1.33
CA THR A 19 1.21 -2.02 0.63
C THR A 19 1.39 -1.45 -0.78
N LEU A 20 2.13 -0.35 -0.91
CA LEU A 20 2.23 0.38 -2.18
C LEU A 20 3.12 -0.34 -3.20
N TYR A 21 4.18 -1.01 -2.77
CA TYR A 21 5.06 -1.75 -3.66
C TYR A 21 4.29 -2.82 -4.47
N PRO A 22 3.57 -3.78 -3.85
CA PRO A 22 2.81 -4.76 -4.62
C PRO A 22 1.67 -4.13 -5.42
N TYR A 23 1.00 -3.08 -4.91
CA TYR A 23 -0.04 -2.36 -5.65
C TYR A 23 0.48 -1.87 -7.01
N TYR A 24 1.63 -1.18 -7.02
CA TYR A 24 2.21 -0.67 -8.27
C TYR A 24 2.83 -1.77 -9.14
N ARG A 25 3.46 -2.80 -8.55
CA ARG A 25 4.00 -3.94 -9.32
C ARG A 25 2.93 -4.74 -10.03
N LEU A 26 1.75 -4.88 -9.43
CA LEU A 26 0.61 -5.53 -10.06
C LEU A 26 0.16 -4.77 -11.31
N ILE A 27 0.06 -3.44 -11.23
CA ILE A 27 -0.30 -2.58 -12.37
C ILE A 27 0.73 -2.75 -13.50
N GLU A 28 2.02 -2.66 -13.19
CA GLU A 28 3.09 -2.86 -14.19
C GLU A 28 3.11 -4.27 -14.78
N GLY A 29 2.77 -5.28 -13.98
CA GLY A 29 2.64 -6.66 -14.43
C GLY A 29 1.44 -6.90 -15.35
N GLY A 30 0.53 -5.92 -15.47
CA GLY A 30 -0.69 -5.99 -16.26
C GLY A 30 -1.88 -6.60 -15.50
N TYR A 31 -1.86 -6.59 -14.17
CA TYR A 31 -2.96 -7.04 -13.31
C TYR A 31 -3.82 -5.86 -12.82
N GLU A 32 -5.03 -6.17 -12.38
CA GLU A 32 -5.95 -5.23 -11.72
C GLU A 32 -5.89 -5.45 -10.20
N PRO A 33 -5.19 -4.60 -9.42
CA PRO A 33 -5.26 -4.66 -7.97
C PRO A 33 -6.66 -4.22 -7.50
N VAL A 34 -7.26 -5.02 -6.61
CA VAL A 34 -8.53 -4.74 -5.95
C VAL A 34 -8.24 -4.57 -4.48
N VAL A 35 -8.41 -3.37 -3.94
CA VAL A 35 -8.16 -3.09 -2.52
C VAL A 35 -9.44 -3.32 -1.73
N ALA A 36 -9.34 -4.08 -0.63
CA ALA A 36 -10.42 -4.29 0.31
C ALA A 36 -9.95 -4.03 1.74
N ALA A 37 -10.87 -3.57 2.58
CA ALA A 37 -10.66 -3.26 3.99
C ALA A 37 -11.97 -3.46 4.76
N PRO A 38 -11.96 -3.49 6.11
CA PRO A 38 -13.18 -3.66 6.91
C PRO A 38 -14.28 -2.63 6.60
N GLU A 39 -13.88 -1.39 6.30
CA GLU A 39 -14.79 -0.29 5.97
C GLU A 39 -14.25 0.55 4.80
N LYS A 40 -15.16 1.15 4.02
CA LYS A 40 -14.81 2.08 2.94
C LYS A 40 -14.51 3.47 3.52
N ARG A 41 -13.26 3.66 3.94
CA ARG A 41 -12.73 4.93 4.46
C ARG A 41 -11.26 5.12 4.08
N LEU A 42 -10.71 6.27 4.44
CA LEU A 42 -9.27 6.49 4.40
C LEU A 42 -8.60 5.76 5.57
N TYR A 43 -7.47 5.12 5.27
CA TYR A 43 -6.62 4.46 6.26
C TYR A 43 -5.32 5.24 6.39
N GLN A 44 -4.86 5.43 7.62
CA GLN A 44 -3.55 6.00 7.89
C GLN A 44 -2.51 4.88 7.74
N MET A 45 -1.51 5.11 6.89
CA MET A 45 -0.41 4.18 6.68
C MET A 45 0.75 4.51 7.61
N VAL A 46 1.55 3.51 7.94
CA VAL A 46 2.73 3.67 8.80
C VAL A 46 3.98 3.56 7.94
N LEU A 47 4.96 4.43 8.19
CA LEU A 47 6.31 4.30 7.68
C LEU A 47 7.24 4.26 8.90
N HIS A 48 7.89 3.12 9.12
CA HIS A 48 8.75 2.92 10.30
C HIS A 48 10.17 3.46 10.09
N GLU A 49 10.59 3.71 8.84
CA GLU A 49 11.95 4.14 8.56
C GLU A 49 12.15 5.61 8.94
N VAL A 50 12.89 5.82 10.03
CA VAL A 50 13.44 7.12 10.40
C VAL A 50 14.96 7.01 10.38
N LYS A 51 15.59 7.65 9.41
CA LYS A 51 17.06 7.64 9.31
C LYS A 51 17.69 8.47 10.45
N PRO A 52 18.83 8.03 11.03
CA PRO A 52 19.59 8.85 11.97
C PRO A 52 19.89 10.24 11.37
N GLY A 53 19.62 11.30 12.13
CA GLY A 53 19.83 12.68 11.68
C GLY A 53 18.73 13.27 10.79
N TRP A 54 17.61 12.57 10.57
CA TRP A 54 16.49 13.10 9.81
C TRP A 54 15.72 14.18 10.62
N THR A 55 15.74 15.43 10.16
CA THR A 55 15.17 16.60 10.88
C THR A 55 13.96 17.24 10.19
N ILE A 56 13.56 16.74 9.02
CA ILE A 56 12.63 17.46 8.11
C ILE A 56 11.16 17.13 8.40
N THR A 57 10.84 15.91 8.82
CA THR A 57 9.46 15.43 8.98
C THR A 57 9.12 15.09 10.44
N LYS A 58 9.68 15.85 11.39
CA LYS A 58 9.50 15.62 12.83
C LYS A 58 8.47 16.56 13.44
#